data_AF-A0A1M6GXG0-F1
#
_entry.id   AF-A0A1M6GXG0-F1
#
_cell.length_a   1.000
_cell.length_b   1.000
_cell.length_c   1.000
_cell.angle_alpha   90.00
_cell.angle_beta   90.00
_cell.angle_gamma   90.00
#
_symmetry.space_group_name_H-M   'P 1'
#
loop_
_entity.id
_entity.type
_entity.pdbx_description
1 polymer ?
#
loop_
_entity_poly.entity_id
_entity_poly.type
_entity_poly.pdbx_seq_one_letter_code
_entity_poly.pdbx_strand_id
1 'polypeptide(L)' 'MLNNIGLPGLLLIAVVVLVLFGRGKISSLMGEVGKGITAFKKGVDEGKGEIENASNSVSHDSAAPEQGTVHDRNSEHQRG' A
#
# COMPACT_ATOMS: atom_id res chain seq x y z
N MET A 1 -37.08 -2.30 -23.39
CA MET A 1 -37.14 -3.77 -23.19
C MET A 1 -35.75 -4.45 -23.05
N LEU A 2 -34.62 -3.71 -22.99
CA LEU A 2 -33.26 -4.28 -22.87
C LEU A 2 -32.63 -4.15 -21.47
N ASN A 3 -33.22 -3.36 -20.56
CA ASN A 3 -32.70 -3.12 -19.21
C ASN A 3 -32.74 -4.35 -18.27
N ASN A 4 -33.34 -5.46 -18.70
CA ASN A 4 -33.47 -6.67 -17.88
C ASN A 4 -32.43 -7.76 -18.22
N ILE A 5 -31.51 -7.54 -19.18
CA ILE A 5 -30.53 -8.55 -19.59
C ILE A 5 -29.16 -8.38 -18.91
N GLY A 6 -28.77 -7.16 -18.56
CA GLY A 6 -27.45 -6.90 -17.97
C GLY A 6 -27.31 -7.49 -16.56
N LEU A 7 -27.92 -6.84 -15.57
CA LEU A 7 -27.82 -7.24 -14.16
C LEU A 7 -28.54 -8.57 -13.87
N PRO A 8 -29.80 -8.81 -14.32
CA PRO A 8 -30.50 -10.05 -14.04
C PRO A 8 -29.93 -11.27 -14.78
N GLY A 9 -29.42 -11.08 -16.00
CA GLY A 9 -28.78 -12.14 -16.78
C GLY A 9 -27.48 -12.61 -16.15
N LEU A 10 -26.66 -11.67 -15.65
CA LEU A 10 -25.42 -12.00 -14.93
C LEU A 10 -25.70 -12.77 -13.62
N LEU A 11 -26.78 -12.42 -12.91
CA LEU A 11 -27.20 -13.13 -11.71
C LEU A 11 -27.59 -14.59 -12.03
N LEU A 12 -28.36 -14.80 -13.11
CA LEU A 12 -28.74 -16.14 -13.56
C LEU A 12 -27.52 -17.00 -13.89
N ILE A 13 -26.54 -16.44 -14.60
CA ILE A 13 -25.28 -17.12 -14.92
C ILE A 13 -24.52 -17.47 -13.63
N ALA A 14 -24.43 -16.54 -12.67
CA ALA A 14 -23.77 -16.78 -11.39
C ALA A 14 -24.42 -17.94 -10.61
N VAL A 15 -25.76 -18.03 -10.62
CA VAL A 15 -26.49 -19.13 -9.99
C VAL A 15 -26.21 -20.47 -10.68
N VAL A 16 -26.24 -20.51 -12.02
CA VAL A 16 -25.94 -21.75 -12.77
C VAL A 16 -24.51 -22.24 -12.48
N VAL A 17 -23.53 -21.34 -12.49
CA VAL A 17 -22.14 -21.67 -12.15
C VAL A 17 -22.03 -22.14 -10.70
N LEU A 18 -22.72 -21.49 -9.76
CA LEU A 18 -22.73 -21.90 -8.36
C LEU A 18 -23.34 -23.29 -8.16
N VAL A 19 -24.35 -23.68 -8.93
CA VAL A 19 -24.94 -25.02 -8.87
C VAL A 19 -24.01 -26.07 -9.47
N LEU A 20 -23.37 -25.78 -10.61
CA LEU A 20 -22.45 -26.72 -11.28
C LEU A 20 -21.15 -26.95 -10.49
N PHE A 21 -20.57 -25.88 -9.96
CA PHE A 21 -19.30 -25.94 -9.22
C PHE A 21 -19.50 -26.13 -7.71
N GLY A 22 -20.67 -25.80 -7.18
CA GLY A 22 -20.98 -25.86 -5.76
C GLY A 22 -20.31 -24.77 -4.93
N ARG A 23 -20.95 -24.36 -3.83
CA ARG A 23 -20.43 -23.34 -2.89
C ARG A 23 -19.06 -23.68 -2.28
N GLY A 24 -18.75 -24.96 -2.12
CA GLY A 24 -17.51 -25.41 -1.47
C GLY A 24 -16.25 -25.21 -2.33
N LYS A 25 -16.33 -25.50 -3.64
CA LYS A 25 -15.18 -25.41 -4.54
C LYS A 25 -14.82 -23.97 -4.86
N ILE A 26 -15.84 -23.11 -5.05
CA ILE A 26 -15.66 -21.69 -5.37
C ILE A 26 -15.05 -20.94 -4.18
N SER A 27 -15.46 -21.23 -2.94
CA SER A 27 -14.95 -20.53 -1.76
C SER A 27 -13.47 -20.80 -1.51
N SER A 28 -13.00 -22.03 -1.76
CA SER A 28 -11.57 -22.37 -1.62
C SER A 28 -10.74 -21.65 -2.68
N LEU A 29 -11.19 -21.68 -3.94
CA LEU A 29 -10.52 -21.02 -5.06
C LEU A 29 -10.50 -19.50 -4.91
N MET A 30 -11.60 -18.89 -4.46
CA MET A 30 -11.64 -17.44 -4.19
C MET A 30 -10.71 -17.03 -3.05
N GLY A 31 -10.47 -17.89 -2.06
CA GLY A 31 -9.49 -17.63 -1.01
C GLY A 31 -8.05 -17.60 -1.53
N GLU A 32 -7.68 -18.55 -2.38
CA GLU A 32 -6.33 -18.63 -2.98
C GLU A 32 -6.10 -17.51 -4.00
N VAL A 33 -7.08 -17.27 -4.88
CA VAL A 33 -7.06 -16.17 -5.87
C VAL A 33 -7.08 -14.81 -5.17
N GLY A 34 -7.89 -14.65 -4.12
CA GLY A 34 -7.96 -13.41 -3.34
C GLY A 34 -6.62 -13.04 -2.73
N LYS A 35 -5.90 -14.00 -2.13
CA LYS A 35 -4.53 -13.78 -1.62
C LYS A 35 -3.57 -13.36 -2.73
N GLY A 36 -3.66 -13.98 -3.91
CA GLY A 36 -2.84 -13.62 -5.08
C GLY A 36 -3.10 -12.19 -5.55
N ILE A 37 -4.37 -11.79 -5.65
CA ILE A 37 -4.76 -10.42 -6.04
C ILE A 37 -4.31 -9.41 -4.99
N THR A 38 -4.45 -9.71 -3.69
CA THR A 38 -3.99 -8.83 -2.60
C THR A 38 -2.47 -8.65 -2.61
N ALA A 39 -1.71 -9.74 -2.78
CA ALA A 39 -0.25 -9.68 -2.88
C ALA A 39 0.19 -8.90 -4.13
N PHE A 40 -0.47 -9.12 -5.27
CA PHE A 40 -0.22 -8.37 -6.50
C PHE A 40 -0.50 -6.88 -6.31
N LYS A 41 -1.65 -6.52 -5.74
CA LYS A 41 -2.00 -5.13 -5.47
C LYS A 41 -1.01 -4.46 -4.52
N LYS A 42 -0.64 -5.15 -3.43
CA LYS A 42 0.37 -4.67 -2.49
C LYS A 42 1.72 -4.45 -3.17
N GLY A 43 2.18 -5.39 -3.99
CA GLY A 43 3.44 -5.24 -4.75
C GLY A 43 3.41 -4.09 -5.76
N VAL A 44 2.26 -3.84 -6.41
CA VAL A 44 2.08 -2.68 -7.32
C VAL A 44 2.05 -1.37 -6.55
N ASP A 45 1.33 -1.31 -5.42
CA ASP A 45 1.24 -0.13 -4.57
C ASP A 45 2.62 0.20 -3.93
N GLU A 46 3.38 -0.82 -3.50
CA GLU A 46 4.76 -0.68 -3.00
C GLU A 46 5.73 -0.21 -4.09
N GLY A 47 5.67 -0.80 -5.30
CA GLY A 47 6.51 -0.36 -6.42
C GLY A 47 6.21 1.08 -6.86
N LYS A 48 4.95 1.51 -6.79
CA LYS A 48 4.58 2.91 -7.05
C LYS A 48 5.02 3.83 -5.92
N GLY A 49 4.87 3.40 -4.67
CA GLY A 49 5.27 4.13 -3.48
C GLY A 49 6.79 4.30 -3.35
N GLU A 50 7.58 3.31 -3.78
CA GLU A 50 9.05 3.38 -3.76
C GLU A 50 9.58 4.41 -4.78
N ILE A 51 8.96 4.50 -5.96
CA ILE A 51 9.29 5.52 -6.96
C ILE A 51 8.92 6.93 -6.45
N GLU A 52 7.80 7.06 -5.74
CA GLU A 52 7.36 8.34 -5.16
C GLU A 52 8.20 8.75 -3.93
N ASN A 53 8.57 7.80 -3.06
CA ASN A 53 9.44 8.05 -1.90
C ASN A 53 10.90 8.35 -2.31
N ALA A 54 11.43 7.67 -3.34
CA ALA A 54 12.76 7.97 -3.87
C ALA A 54 12.84 9.39 -4.45
N SER A 55 11.74 9.91 -5.01
CA SER A 55 11.66 11.31 -5.44
C SER A 55 11.58 12.30 -4.28
N ASN A 56 11.11 11.87 -3.11
CA ASN A 56 10.93 12.73 -1.93
C ASN A 56 12.15 12.71 -0.98
N SER A 57 12.98 11.65 -1.02
CA SER A 57 14.20 11.53 -0.22
C SER A 57 15.40 12.31 -0.78
N VAL A 58 15.39 12.69 -2.08
CA VAL A 58 16.46 13.52 -2.69
C VAL A 58 16.36 14.98 -2.27
N SER A 59 15.23 15.43 -1.70
CA SER A 59 15.02 16.83 -1.28
C SER A 59 15.39 17.11 0.18
N HIS A 60 15.90 16.14 0.94
CA HIS A 60 16.17 16.32 2.38
C HIS A 60 17.64 16.13 2.81
N ASP A 61 18.57 15.87 1.89
CA ASP A 61 20.01 15.77 2.18
C ASP A 61 20.82 16.88 1.51
N SER A 62 20.43 18.12 1.76
CA SER A 62 21.22 19.32 1.42
C SER A 62 21.24 20.27 2.61
N ALA A 63 21.78 19.79 3.74
CA ALA A 63 22.16 20.64 4.85
C ALA A 63 23.29 19.99 5.69
N ALA A 64 24.48 19.87 5.11
CA ALA A 64 25.73 19.93 5.86
C ALA A 64 26.79 20.57 4.94
N PRO A 65 27.63 21.52 5.40
CA PRO A 65 28.41 21.35 6.62
C PRO A 65 28.65 22.64 7.45
N GLU A 66 29.31 22.44 8.60
CA GLU A 66 30.06 23.42 9.41
C GLU A 66 29.30 24.55 10.13
N GLN A 67 29.22 24.42 11.46
CA GLN A 67 29.84 25.40 12.37
C GLN A 67 29.99 24.79 13.77
N GLY A 68 31.24 24.58 14.18
CA GLY A 68 31.57 24.27 15.55
C GLY A 68 31.20 25.45 16.45
N THR A 69 30.51 25.17 17.54
CA THR A 69 30.58 26.00 18.74
C THR A 69 30.86 25.08 19.92
N VAL A 70 32.12 25.14 20.29
CA VAL A 70 32.72 24.65 21.53
C VAL A 70 31.83 25.06 22.71
N HIS A 71 31.15 24.08 23.30
CA HIS A 71 30.50 24.24 24.59
C HIS A 71 31.57 24.08 25.67
N ASP A 72 32.37 25.13 25.88
CA ASP A 72 33.39 25.19 26.93
C ASP A 72 32.90 26.00 28.13
N ARG A 73 33.31 25.51 29.29
CA ARG A 73 32.91 25.87 30.65
C ARG A 73 33.48 27.23 31.02
N ASN A 74 32.67 28.29 31.08
CA ASN A 74 33.12 29.47 31.82
C ASN A 74 31.98 30.34 32.34
N SER A 75 31.46 30.02 33.52
CA SER A 75 30.64 30.95 34.31
C SER A 75 30.71 30.63 35.79
N GLU A 76 31.92 30.36 36.29
CA GLU A 76 32.14 30.10 37.72
C GLU A 76 33.47 30.65 38.24
N HIS A 77 33.80 31.91 37.94
CA HIS A 77 34.76 32.65 38.76
C HIS A 77 34.70 34.15 38.51
N GLN A 78 33.87 34.86 39.29
CA GLN A 78 34.10 36.25 39.69
C GLN A 78 33.16 36.58 40.86
N ARG A 79 33.33 35.82 41.94
CA ARG A 79 33.17 36.32 43.31
C ARG A 79 34.59 36.57 43.81
N GLY A 80 34.96 37.83 44.00
CA GLY A 80 36.28 38.25 44.47
C GLY A 80 36.58 39.66 44.01
#